data_AF-H2YCQ7-F1
#
_entry.id   AF-H2YCQ7-F1
#
_cell.length_a   1.000
_cell.length_b   1.000
_cell.length_c   1.000
_cell.angle_alpha   90.00
_cell.angle_beta   90.00
_cell.angle_gamma   90.00
#
_symmetry.space_group_name_H-M   'P 1'
#
loop_
_entity.id
_entity.type
_entity.pdbx_description
1 polymer ?
#
loop_
_entity_poly.entity_id
_entity_poly.type
_entity_poly.pdbx_seq_one_letter_code
_entity_poly.pdbx_strand_id
1 'polypeptide(L)'
;SDYFYNYFTLGLDILFDGNSHTVKKFVLHSNHPGHYNFNIYYRCEFKIELLNETSSFAIVPSTRWHSVINSLQDQLVIGEPVVLNRASSTNTTNPFGSTFCYGVQNMIFEVMANDYIASVTIYKPKVEP
;
A
#
# COMPACT_ATOMS: atom_id res chain seq x y z
N SER A 1 22.68 6.70 -3.24
CA SER A 1 21.71 5.75 -2.65
C SER A 1 20.38 6.44 -2.47
N ASP A 2 19.28 5.75 -2.78
CA ASP A 2 17.93 6.27 -2.54
C ASP A 2 17.64 6.43 -1.04
N TYR A 3 16.67 7.28 -0.69
CA TYR A 3 16.36 7.59 0.71
C TYR A 3 14.86 7.81 0.94
N PHE A 4 14.39 7.42 2.13
CA PHE A 4 13.00 7.58 2.57
C PHE A 4 12.85 8.80 3.47
N TYR A 5 11.77 9.56 3.28
CA TYR A 5 11.24 10.49 4.27
C TYR A 5 9.91 9.93 4.79
N ASN A 6 9.84 9.71 6.10
CA ASN A 6 8.65 9.16 6.77
C ASN A 6 7.90 10.31 7.45
N TYR A 7 6.68 10.56 7.01
CA TYR A 7 5.79 11.58 7.55
C TYR A 7 4.72 10.91 8.42
N PHE A 8 5.11 10.54 9.64
CA PHE A 8 4.26 9.80 10.58
C PHE A 8 2.90 10.47 10.80
N THR A 9 2.87 11.80 10.93
CA THR A 9 1.63 12.58 11.15
C THR A 9 0.74 12.69 9.91
N LEU A 10 1.25 12.35 8.72
CA LEU A 10 0.50 12.33 7.47
C LEU A 10 0.15 10.90 7.02
N GLY A 11 0.66 9.88 7.72
CA GLY A 11 0.52 8.49 7.31
C GLY A 11 1.21 8.19 5.98
N LEU A 12 2.33 8.85 5.68
CA LEU A 12 2.92 8.85 4.34
C LEU A 12 4.43 8.60 4.39
N ASP A 13 4.92 7.65 3.59
CA ASP A 13 6.35 7.55 3.30
C ASP A 13 6.62 7.90 1.84
N ILE A 14 7.72 8.63 1.60
CA ILE A 14 8.14 9.01 0.24
C ILE A 14 9.56 8.51 0.01
N LEU A 15 9.73 7.69 -1.04
CA LEU A 15 11.04 7.27 -1.53
C LEU A 15 11.52 8.25 -2.60
N PHE A 16 12.68 8.85 -2.36
CA PHE A 16 13.37 9.71 -3.32
C PHE A 16 14.54 8.98 -3.97
N ASP A 17 14.73 9.27 -5.25
CA ASP A 17 15.93 8.91 -6.00
C ASP A 17 17.15 9.63 -5.42
N GLY A 18 18.22 8.88 -5.14
CA GLY A 18 19.42 9.43 -4.51
C GLY A 18 20.22 10.40 -5.37
N ASN A 19 20.01 10.41 -6.68
CA ASN A 19 20.80 11.20 -7.62
C ASN A 19 20.04 12.46 -8.09
N SER A 20 18.77 12.29 -8.47
CA SER A 20 17.91 13.35 -9.00
C SER A 20 17.04 14.02 -7.94
N HIS A 21 16.98 13.48 -6.72
CA HIS A 21 16.08 13.92 -5.64
C HIS A 21 14.61 13.95 -6.06
N THR A 22 14.23 13.14 -7.04
CA THR A 22 12.85 13.02 -7.52
C THR A 22 12.11 11.88 -6.83
N VAL A 23 10.78 12.00 -6.72
CA VAL A 23 9.97 10.94 -6.11
C VAL A 23 9.91 9.69 -7.00
N LYS A 24 10.21 8.55 -6.38
CA LYS A 24 10.08 7.21 -6.96
C LYS A 24 8.80 6.50 -6.50
N LYS A 25 8.48 6.58 -5.20
CA LYS A 25 7.36 5.83 -4.59
C LYS A 25 6.71 6.62 -3.46
N PHE A 26 5.41 6.41 -3.29
CA PHE A 26 4.65 6.79 -2.11
C PHE A 26 4.15 5.53 -1.39
N VAL A 27 4.14 5.53 -0.07
CA VAL A 27 3.48 4.51 0.76
C VAL A 27 2.44 5.21 1.62
N LEU A 28 1.17 4.88 1.41
CA LEU A 28 0.02 5.49 2.09
C LEU A 28 -0.47 4.52 3.17
N HIS A 29 -0.48 4.93 4.43
CA HIS A 29 -0.86 4.08 5.57
C HIS A 29 -2.30 4.35 6.01
N SER A 30 -3.13 3.31 6.09
CA SER A 30 -4.56 3.43 6.48
C SER A 30 -4.78 3.43 8.00
N ASN A 31 -3.78 2.98 8.77
CA ASN A 31 -3.80 2.89 10.24
C ASN A 31 -5.01 2.10 10.79
N HIS A 32 -5.12 0.82 10.44
CA HIS A 32 -6.14 -0.09 10.96
C HIS A 32 -5.66 -0.87 12.19
N PRO A 33 -6.49 -1.03 13.24
CA PRO A 33 -6.18 -1.91 14.36
C PRO A 33 -5.90 -3.34 13.89
N GLY A 34 -4.97 -4.01 14.57
CA GLY A 34 -4.54 -5.36 14.18
C GLY A 34 -3.49 -5.38 13.07
N HIS A 35 -2.97 -4.22 12.67
CA HIS A 35 -1.78 -4.12 11.83
C HIS A 35 -0.54 -3.90 12.68
N TYR A 36 0.61 -4.42 12.24
CA TYR A 36 1.88 -4.28 12.96
C TYR A 36 2.28 -2.80 13.18
N ASN A 37 1.99 -1.92 12.22
CA ASN A 37 2.30 -0.49 12.32
C ASN A 37 1.16 0.35 12.92
N PHE A 38 0.12 -0.28 13.46
CA PHE A 38 -0.99 0.47 14.08
C PHE A 38 -0.46 1.42 15.15
N ASN A 39 -0.95 2.66 15.15
CA ASN A 39 -0.54 3.74 16.05
C ASN A 39 0.90 4.26 15.89
N ILE A 40 1.68 3.75 14.92
CA ILE A 40 2.97 4.36 14.52
C ILE A 40 2.72 5.54 13.57
N TYR A 41 1.77 5.36 12.64
CA TYR A 41 1.37 6.35 11.66
C TYR A 41 -0.03 6.88 11.96
N TYR A 42 -0.28 8.14 11.66
CA TYR A 42 -1.64 8.63 11.49
C TYR A 42 -2.24 8.02 10.21
N ARG A 43 -3.57 8.06 10.11
CA ARG A 43 -4.25 7.63 8.88
C ARG A 43 -3.99 8.65 7.78
N CYS A 44 -3.50 8.19 6.64
CA CYS A 44 -3.44 8.97 5.42
C CYS A 44 -4.83 9.00 4.79
N GLU A 45 -5.48 10.15 4.70
CA GLU A 45 -6.80 10.33 4.06
C GLU A 45 -6.68 10.40 2.53
N PHE A 46 -6.16 9.33 1.92
CA PHE A 46 -5.99 9.27 0.47
C PHE A 46 -7.31 8.99 -0.26
N LYS A 47 -7.39 9.44 -1.51
CA LYS A 47 -8.45 9.06 -2.44
C LYS A 47 -7.80 8.75 -3.79
N ILE A 48 -7.82 7.48 -4.18
CA ILE A 48 -7.27 7.01 -5.46
C ILE A 48 -8.44 6.67 -6.37
N GLU A 49 -8.59 7.41 -7.45
CA GLU A 49 -9.65 7.18 -8.42
C GLU A 49 -9.21 6.15 -9.46
N LEU A 50 -9.94 5.05 -9.54
CA LEU A 50 -9.87 4.07 -10.62
C LEU A 50 -10.91 4.47 -11.67
N LEU A 51 -10.42 4.82 -12.86
CA LEU A 51 -11.25 5.17 -14.00
C LEU A 51 -11.38 3.95 -14.90
N ASN A 52 -12.59 3.39 -14.96
CA ASN A 52 -12.97 2.43 -16.00
C ASN A 52 -13.85 3.16 -17.02
N GLU A 53 -13.93 2.66 -18.26
CA GLU A 53 -14.71 3.32 -19.34
C GLU A 53 -16.20 3.54 -18.98
N THR A 54 -16.73 2.77 -18.03
CA THR A 54 -18.15 2.78 -17.65
C THR A 54 -18.43 3.10 -16.18
N SER A 55 -17.41 3.14 -15.31
CA SER A 55 -17.59 3.43 -13.89
C SER A 55 -16.35 4.03 -13.23
N SER A 56 -16.58 4.91 -12.24
CA SER A 56 -15.52 5.45 -11.38
C SER A 56 -15.58 4.78 -10.01
N PHE A 57 -14.49 4.17 -9.57
CA PHE A 57 -14.37 3.62 -8.22
C PHE A 57 -13.26 4.33 -7.46
N ALA A 58 -13.53 4.80 -6.24
CA ALA A 58 -12.53 5.48 -5.42
C ALA A 58 -12.06 4.57 -4.28
N ILE A 59 -10.76 4.34 -4.21
CA ILE A 59 -10.11 3.68 -3.08
C ILE A 59 -9.80 4.74 -2.03
N VAL A 60 -10.30 4.53 -0.83
CA VAL A 60 -10.07 5.35 0.37
C VAL A 60 -9.55 4.45 1.50
N PRO A 61 -9.08 4.99 2.64
CA PRO A 61 -8.43 4.17 3.68
C PRO A 61 -9.34 3.10 4.29
N SER A 62 -10.65 3.32 4.28
CA SER A 62 -11.66 2.38 4.76
C SER A 62 -12.10 1.35 3.70
N THR A 63 -11.62 1.45 2.46
CA THR A 63 -11.97 0.52 1.39
C THR A 63 -11.49 -0.89 1.71
N ARG A 64 -12.35 -1.86 1.42
CA ARG A 64 -12.11 -3.30 1.59
C ARG A 64 -11.41 -3.87 0.36
N TRP A 65 -10.49 -4.80 0.56
CA TRP A 65 -9.74 -5.39 -0.55
C TRP A 65 -10.65 -6.12 -1.55
N HIS A 66 -11.63 -6.89 -1.07
CA HIS A 66 -12.61 -7.53 -1.95
C HIS A 66 -13.39 -6.52 -2.83
N SER A 67 -13.67 -5.30 -2.32
CA SER A 67 -14.32 -4.26 -3.12
C SER A 67 -13.42 -3.73 -4.24
N VAL A 68 -12.11 -3.62 -3.98
CA VAL A 68 -11.13 -3.25 -5.01
C VAL A 68 -11.11 -4.32 -6.10
N ILE A 69 -10.98 -5.60 -5.74
CA ILE A 69 -11.01 -6.71 -6.73
C ILE A 69 -12.28 -6.66 -7.57
N ASN A 70 -13.45 -6.54 -6.94
CA ASN A 70 -14.73 -6.50 -7.66
C ASN A 70 -14.84 -5.30 -8.60
N SER A 71 -14.21 -4.17 -8.28
CA SER A 71 -14.16 -2.99 -9.15
C SER A 71 -13.22 -3.14 -10.34
N LEU A 72 -12.21 -4.02 -10.21
CA LEU A 72 -11.17 -4.25 -11.22
C LEU A 72 -11.52 -5.38 -12.22
N GLN A 73 -12.77 -5.90 -12.21
CA GLN A 73 -13.33 -6.99 -13.05
C GLN A 73 -12.51 -7.33 -14.31
N ASP A 74 -12.13 -8.60 -14.53
CA ASP A 74 -11.54 -9.24 -15.74
C ASP A 74 -10.44 -8.49 -16.54
N GLN A 75 -10.14 -7.24 -16.22
CA GLN A 75 -9.32 -6.33 -17.02
C GLN A 75 -7.86 -6.35 -16.56
N LEU A 76 -7.58 -6.94 -15.39
CA LEU A 76 -6.26 -6.90 -14.76
C LEU A 76 -5.87 -8.25 -14.19
N VAL A 77 -4.68 -8.70 -14.59
CA VAL A 77 -4.02 -9.86 -13.98
C VAL A 77 -3.49 -9.42 -12.61
N ILE A 78 -4.14 -9.90 -11.55
CA ILE A 78 -3.61 -9.79 -10.20
C ILE A 78 -2.62 -10.95 -10.03
N GLY A 79 -1.34 -10.64 -9.85
CA GLY A 79 -0.33 -11.66 -9.58
C GLY A 79 -0.56 -12.35 -8.23
N GLU A 80 0.06 -13.52 -8.03
CA GLU A 80 0.04 -14.18 -6.73
C GLU A 80 0.61 -13.25 -5.65
N PRO A 81 -0.03 -13.15 -4.46
CA PRO A 81 0.41 -12.23 -3.44
C PRO A 81 1.73 -12.68 -2.81
N VAL A 82 2.56 -11.71 -2.45
CA VAL A 82 3.74 -11.94 -1.61
C VAL A 82 3.33 -11.87 -0.14
N VAL A 83 3.72 -12.87 0.64
CA VAL A 83 3.49 -12.86 2.09
C VAL A 83 4.51 -11.95 2.78
N LEU A 84 4.01 -10.94 3.50
CA LEU A 84 4.84 -10.03 4.29
C LEU A 84 4.78 -10.41 5.78
N ASN A 85 5.90 -10.92 6.28
CA ASN A 85 6.11 -11.19 7.70
C ASN A 85 6.91 -10.04 8.32
N ARG A 86 6.24 -9.20 9.14
CA ARG A 86 6.95 -8.23 9.97
C ARG A 86 7.38 -8.87 11.28
N ALA A 87 8.65 -8.71 11.62
CA ALA A 87 9.22 -9.04 12.92
C ALA A 87 10.05 -7.85 13.40
N SER A 88 10.11 -7.62 14.72
CA SER A 88 10.94 -6.55 15.27
C SER A 88 12.41 -6.99 15.35
N SER A 89 13.32 -6.01 15.35
CA SER A 89 14.74 -6.24 15.63
C SER A 89 15.00 -6.69 17.08
N THR A 90 14.01 -6.57 17.97
CA THR A 90 14.10 -6.92 19.39
C THR A 90 13.40 -8.25 19.73
N ASN A 91 13.18 -9.15 18.75
CA ASN A 91 12.53 -10.46 18.95
C ASN A 91 11.10 -10.39 19.53
N THR A 92 10.39 -9.28 19.37
CA THR A 92 8.94 -9.25 19.63
C THR A 92 8.22 -9.75 18.39
N THR A 93 7.56 -10.89 18.51
CA THR A 93 6.75 -11.46 17.45
C THR A 93 5.58 -10.53 17.13
N ASN A 94 5.30 -10.32 15.85
CA ASN A 94 4.09 -9.63 15.42
C ASN A 94 2.87 -10.48 15.81
N PRO A 95 2.03 -10.03 16.75
CA PRO A 95 0.93 -10.86 17.27
C PRO A 95 -0.23 -10.98 16.29
N PHE A 96 -0.25 -10.16 15.23
CA PHE A 96 -1.36 -10.12 14.28
C PHE A 96 -1.17 -11.00 13.04
N GLY A 97 -0.03 -11.67 12.94
CA GLY A 97 0.31 -12.51 11.79
C GLY A 97 0.75 -11.72 10.56
N SER A 98 0.89 -12.44 9.44
CA SER A 98 1.34 -11.88 8.17
C SER A 98 0.27 -11.06 7.47
N THR A 99 0.71 -10.22 6.55
CA THR A 99 -0.13 -9.57 5.55
C THR A 99 0.21 -10.08 4.15
N PHE A 100 -0.66 -9.79 3.19
CA PHE A 100 -0.50 -10.19 1.79
C PHE A 100 -0.33 -8.96 0.91
N CYS A 101 0.71 -8.92 0.10
CA CYS A 101 0.99 -7.82 -0.83
C CYS A 101 0.55 -8.23 -2.24
N TYR A 102 -0.50 -7.57 -2.76
CA TYR A 102 -1.01 -7.78 -4.12
C TYR A 102 -0.52 -6.67 -5.04
N GLY A 103 0.13 -7.05 -6.14
CA GLY A 103 0.54 -6.10 -7.19
C GLY A 103 -0.59 -5.89 -8.20
N VAL A 104 -0.93 -4.63 -8.47
CA VAL A 104 -1.90 -4.21 -9.49
C VAL A 104 -1.35 -3.00 -10.23
N GLN A 105 -0.99 -3.15 -11.50
CA GLN A 105 -0.37 -2.10 -12.32
C GLN A 105 0.88 -1.48 -11.63
N ASN A 106 0.76 -0.22 -11.23
CA ASN A 106 1.77 0.61 -10.57
C ASN A 106 1.54 0.75 -9.06
N MET A 107 0.71 -0.15 -8.50
CA MET A 107 0.31 -0.15 -7.11
C MET A 107 0.58 -1.49 -6.46
N ILE A 108 0.91 -1.47 -5.17
CA ILE A 108 0.92 -2.65 -4.31
C ILE A 108 -0.04 -2.38 -3.15
N PHE A 109 -0.95 -3.32 -2.94
CA PHE A 109 -1.90 -3.31 -1.83
C PHE A 109 -1.42 -4.28 -0.76
N GLU A 110 -1.13 -3.76 0.44
CA GLU A 110 -0.90 -4.60 1.61
C GLU A 110 -2.24 -4.88 2.30
N VAL A 111 -2.65 -6.14 2.32
CA VAL A 111 -3.96 -6.58 2.78
C VAL A 111 -3.80 -7.43 4.04
N MET A 112 -4.61 -7.12 5.04
CA MET A 112 -4.68 -7.84 6.31
C MET A 112 -5.60 -9.06 6.19
N ALA A 113 -5.46 -10.03 7.12
CA ALA A 113 -6.31 -11.22 7.16
C ALA A 113 -7.82 -10.93 7.30
N ASN A 114 -8.18 -9.73 7.77
CA ASN A 114 -9.56 -9.29 7.94
C ASN A 114 -10.09 -8.45 6.76
N ASP A 115 -9.43 -8.46 5.59
CA ASP A 115 -9.82 -7.77 4.34
C ASP A 115 -9.64 -6.23 4.35
N TYR A 116 -9.06 -5.65 5.40
CA TYR A 116 -8.64 -4.25 5.37
C TYR A 116 -7.32 -4.05 4.63
N ILE A 117 -7.22 -2.95 3.90
CA ILE A 117 -5.99 -2.51 3.23
C ILE A 117 -5.17 -1.71 4.26
N ALA A 118 -4.05 -2.27 4.69
CA ALA A 118 -3.17 -1.63 5.65
C ALA A 118 -2.36 -0.49 5.03
N SER A 119 -1.87 -0.70 3.81
CA SER A 119 -1.16 0.33 3.06
C SER A 119 -1.32 0.17 1.55
N VAL A 120 -1.17 1.29 0.83
CA VAL A 120 -1.10 1.32 -0.64
C VAL A 120 0.23 1.94 -1.03
N THR A 121 1.05 1.20 -1.75
CA THR A 121 2.29 1.73 -2.35
C THR A 121 2.03 2.09 -3.81
N ILE A 122 2.34 3.32 -4.21
CA ILE A 122 2.25 3.79 -5.60
C ILE A 122 3.65 4.08 -6.10
N TYR A 123 4.02 3.54 -7.26
CA TYR A 123 5.37 3.70 -7.80
C TYR A 123 5.37 4.02 -9.29
N LYS A 124 6.37 4.81 -9.71
CA LYS A 124 6.61 5.03 -11.14
C LYS A 124 6.97 3.71 -11.82
N PRO A 125 6.40 3.42 -13.01
CA PRO A 125 6.87 2.29 -13.81
C PRO A 125 8.34 2.50 -14.15
N LYS A 126 9.10 1.42 -14.24
CA LYS A 126 10.44 1.50 -14.84
C LYS A 126 10.23 1.83 -16.31
N VAL A 127 10.72 2.98 -16.74
CA VAL A 127 10.90 3.24 -18.17
C VAL A 127 12.07 2.36 -18.58
N GLU A 128 11.81 1.33 -19.38
CA GLU A 128 12.89 0.58 -20.00
C GLU A 128 13.65 1.51 -20.96
N PRO A 129 15.00 1.52 -20.92
CA PRO A 129 15.82 2.37 -21.78
C PRO A 129 15.71 1.99 -23.27
#